data_AF-A0A932PH10-F1
#
_entry.id   AF-A0A932PH10-F1
#
_cell.length_a   1.000
_cell.length_b   1.000
_cell.length_c   1.000
_cell.angle_alpha   90.00
_cell.angle_beta   90.00
_cell.angle_gamma   90.00
#
_symmetry.space_group_name_H-M   'P 1'
#
loop_
_entity.id
_entity.type
_entity.pdbx_description
1 polymer ?
#
loop_
_entity_poly.entity_id
_entity_poly.type
_entity_poly.pdbx_seq_one_letter_code
_entity_poly.pdbx_strand_id
1 'polypeptide(L)'
;MSGNFVAPPLRQRARYWRCKSDWVVLLATILAATLAFAQQSTSNEEIPIGRCDVLPVVQVKVAGQDMRFLLDTGATTILNLKAFSAGTSRKISVESWQGSAATSAREVSLPDFQLGSHVLHELKLPAIDLSPIGKACGGTIDGILGVDLLDRMGVTIDLQRKVAVLNLEPADSKARFAEMEMAMGHCNVAFNEAKVSELEECFDPEIVLYTPHGEFRGRKEVMQYLNEQYFRNAKAGLHFEMATHDVRSFGDALWYSYDYKLANASEHHAGHGVAMCHRQAGKWLILNMHNALVVPAISATP
;
A
#
# COMPACT_ATOMS: atom_id res chain seq x y z
N MET A 1 29.97 -15.09 -97.39
CA MET A 1 31.07 -14.24 -97.87
C MET A 1 30.87 -12.83 -97.33
N SER A 2 31.91 -12.27 -96.72
CA SER A 2 32.18 -10.84 -96.41
C SER A 2 31.09 -10.06 -95.64
N GLY A 3 31.37 -9.37 -94.53
CA GLY A 3 32.62 -8.90 -93.96
C GLY A 3 32.30 -7.80 -92.93
N ASN A 4 33.21 -7.61 -91.99
CA ASN A 4 33.17 -6.74 -90.81
C ASN A 4 32.82 -5.26 -91.07
N PHE A 5 32.47 -4.50 -90.01
CA PHE A 5 33.15 -3.27 -89.55
C PHE A 5 32.43 -2.72 -88.28
N VAL A 6 33.04 -2.77 -87.09
CA VAL A 6 33.80 -1.70 -86.39
C VAL A 6 32.92 -0.56 -85.81
N ALA A 7 32.84 -0.50 -84.47
CA ALA A 7 32.47 0.67 -83.64
C ALA A 7 33.68 1.65 -83.54
N PRO A 8 33.64 2.93 -83.02
CA PRO A 8 32.85 3.47 -81.88
C PRO A 8 32.59 5.03 -81.99
N PRO A 9 32.65 5.92 -80.95
CA PRO A 9 32.05 5.96 -79.60
C PRO A 9 31.25 7.26 -79.22
N LEU A 10 30.60 7.19 -78.04
CA LEU A 10 30.41 8.19 -76.96
C LEU A 10 29.73 9.56 -77.23
N ARG A 11 28.60 9.79 -76.55
CA ARG A 11 28.51 10.78 -75.43
C ARG A 11 27.15 10.73 -74.71
N GLN A 12 27.22 10.70 -73.38
CA GLN A 12 26.11 10.77 -72.44
C GLN A 12 25.38 12.12 -72.50
N ARG A 13 24.05 12.10 -72.27
CA ARG A 13 23.40 12.97 -71.28
C ARG A 13 22.01 12.48 -70.89
N ALA A 14 21.72 12.70 -69.62
CA ALA A 14 20.64 12.18 -68.81
C ALA A 14 19.24 12.66 -69.19
N ARG A 15 18.23 11.82 -68.89
CA ARG A 15 17.14 12.07 -67.91
C ARG A 15 16.02 11.07 -68.17
N TYR A 16 15.93 10.03 -67.34
CA TYR A 16 14.71 9.23 -67.23
C TYR A 16 13.99 9.60 -65.94
N TRP A 17 12.82 10.21 -66.13
CA TRP A 17 11.75 10.26 -65.16
C TRP A 17 11.33 8.83 -64.80
N ARG A 18 11.22 8.50 -63.51
CA ARG A 18 10.45 7.33 -63.06
C ARG A 18 9.61 7.66 -61.83
N CYS A 19 8.35 7.26 -61.98
CA CYS A 19 7.22 7.13 -61.07
C CYS A 19 7.39 7.58 -59.62
N LYS A 20 6.60 8.61 -59.27
CA LYS A 20 5.89 8.68 -58.00
C LYS A 20 4.84 7.57 -57.96
N SER A 21 4.79 6.80 -56.88
CA SER A 21 3.57 6.43 -56.12
C SER A 21 3.83 5.19 -55.23
N ASP A 22 3.11 5.13 -54.10
CA ASP A 22 2.78 3.88 -53.36
C ASP A 22 3.67 3.41 -52.19
N TRP A 23 4.14 4.32 -51.33
CA TRP A 23 4.68 3.91 -50.01
C TRP A 23 4.15 4.69 -48.78
N VAL A 24 3.35 5.74 -48.97
CA VAL A 24 2.95 6.61 -47.84
C VAL A 24 1.61 6.19 -47.19
N VAL A 25 0.77 5.42 -47.87
CA VAL A 25 -0.58 5.09 -47.34
C VAL A 25 -0.58 3.87 -46.41
N LEU A 26 0.40 2.96 -46.50
CA LEU A 26 0.44 1.77 -45.65
C LEU A 26 1.01 2.00 -44.24
N LEU A 27 1.78 3.08 -44.04
CA LEU A 27 2.37 3.44 -42.73
C LEU A 27 1.40 4.21 -41.82
N ALA A 28 0.39 4.87 -42.39
CA ALA A 28 -0.58 5.64 -41.61
C ALA A 28 -1.68 4.76 -40.98
N THR A 29 -2.00 3.60 -41.55
CA THR A 29 -3.02 2.68 -41.01
C THR A 29 -2.48 1.76 -39.91
N ILE A 30 -1.18 1.44 -39.93
CA ILE A 30 -0.55 0.62 -38.87
C ILE A 30 -0.29 1.47 -37.61
N LEU A 31 -0.07 2.78 -37.74
CA LEU A 31 0.13 3.67 -36.59
C LEU A 31 -1.16 4.03 -35.84
N ALA A 32 -2.33 3.92 -36.48
CA ALA A 32 -3.62 4.21 -35.86
C ALA A 32 -4.20 3.01 -35.08
N ALA A 33 -3.74 1.78 -35.35
CA ALA A 33 -4.23 0.57 -34.68
C ALA A 33 -3.48 0.23 -33.39
N THR A 34 -2.33 0.87 -33.10
CA THR A 34 -1.53 0.62 -31.90
C THR A 34 -1.85 1.55 -30.72
N LEU A 35 -2.64 2.60 -30.93
CA LEU A 35 -3.04 3.55 -29.87
C LEU A 35 -4.35 3.17 -29.14
N ALA A 36 -5.03 2.10 -29.55
CA ALA A 36 -6.28 1.65 -28.93
C ALA A 36 -6.11 0.54 -27.86
N PHE A 37 -4.88 0.10 -27.59
CA PHE A 37 -4.56 -0.90 -26.56
C PHE A 37 -3.73 -0.27 -25.43
N ALA A 38 -4.31 0.64 -24.64
CA ALA A 38 -3.85 0.96 -23.28
C ALA A 38 -4.77 1.97 -22.57
N GLN A 39 -6.07 1.68 -22.47
CA GLN A 39 -6.91 2.29 -21.44
C GLN A 39 -7.84 1.22 -20.88
N GLN A 40 -7.24 0.24 -20.22
CA GLN A 40 -7.97 -0.60 -19.29
C GLN A 40 -8.15 0.27 -18.04
N SER A 41 -9.27 0.98 -17.98
CA SER A 41 -9.66 1.69 -16.77
C SER A 41 -9.73 0.66 -15.64
N THR A 42 -8.88 0.79 -14.63
CA THR A 42 -9.08 0.14 -13.33
C THR A 42 -10.32 0.75 -12.69
N SER A 43 -11.50 0.38 -13.19
CA SER A 43 -12.74 0.77 -12.54
C SER A 43 -12.77 0.09 -11.18
N ASN A 44 -12.85 0.89 -10.12
CA ASN A 44 -13.13 0.40 -8.77
C ASN A 44 -14.32 -0.55 -8.84
N GLU A 45 -14.14 -1.78 -8.39
CA GLU A 45 -15.20 -2.77 -8.39
C GLU A 45 -15.95 -2.66 -7.06
N GLU A 46 -17.27 -2.49 -7.14
CA GLU A 46 -18.11 -2.36 -5.96
C GLU A 46 -18.89 -3.64 -5.70
N ILE A 47 -18.67 -4.20 -4.52
CA ILE A 47 -19.38 -5.39 -4.03
C ILE A 47 -20.45 -4.93 -3.05
N PRO A 48 -21.73 -5.21 -3.32
CA PRO A 48 -22.81 -4.86 -2.41
C PRO A 48 -22.63 -5.51 -1.02
N ILE A 49 -22.75 -4.70 0.02
CA ILE A 49 -22.79 -5.17 1.41
C ILE A 49 -24.25 -5.34 1.82
N GLY A 50 -24.65 -6.60 2.00
CA GLY A 50 -25.90 -6.97 2.64
C GLY A 50 -25.83 -6.84 4.16
N ARG A 51 -26.89 -7.26 4.84
CA ARG A 51 -26.95 -7.25 6.31
C ARG A 51 -27.44 -8.56 6.89
N CYS A 52 -26.90 -8.89 8.06
CA CYS A 52 -27.51 -9.75 9.06
C CYS A 52 -27.76 -8.83 10.27
N ASP A 53 -29.00 -8.37 10.45
CA ASP A 53 -29.33 -7.33 11.43
C ASP A 53 -28.41 -6.08 11.26
N VAL A 54 -27.54 -5.79 12.23
CA VAL A 54 -26.55 -4.70 12.15
C VAL A 54 -25.22 -5.11 11.51
N LEU A 55 -24.97 -6.41 11.35
CA LEU A 55 -23.70 -6.94 10.86
C LEU A 55 -23.64 -6.90 9.33
N PRO A 56 -22.56 -6.35 8.74
CA PRO A 56 -22.37 -6.34 7.31
C PRO A 56 -22.06 -7.74 6.77
N VAL A 57 -22.57 -8.05 5.58
CA VAL A 57 -22.43 -9.36 4.94
C VAL A 57 -22.09 -9.20 3.47
N VAL A 58 -21.17 -10.01 2.97
CA VAL A 58 -20.80 -10.05 1.56
C VAL A 58 -21.00 -11.45 0.98
N GLN A 59 -21.22 -11.51 -0.34
CA GLN A 59 -21.19 -12.76 -1.08
C GLN A 59 -19.77 -13.01 -1.57
N VAL A 60 -19.28 -14.21 -1.34
CA VAL A 60 -17.97 -14.68 -1.81
C VAL A 60 -18.18 -15.97 -2.58
N LYS A 61 -17.28 -16.26 -3.53
CA LYS A 61 -17.24 -17.55 -4.20
C LYS A 61 -16.12 -18.39 -3.60
N VAL A 62 -16.44 -19.58 -3.14
CA VAL A 62 -15.46 -20.53 -2.61
C VAL A 62 -15.61 -21.85 -3.34
N ALA A 63 -14.55 -22.31 -4.00
CA ALA A 63 -14.58 -23.48 -4.89
C ALA A 63 -15.74 -23.41 -5.90
N GLY A 64 -15.99 -22.22 -6.45
CA GLY A 64 -17.07 -21.95 -7.40
C GLY A 64 -18.49 -21.88 -6.83
N GLN A 65 -18.68 -21.99 -5.51
CA GLN A 65 -20.00 -21.88 -4.87
C GLN A 65 -20.18 -20.50 -4.24
N ASP A 66 -21.34 -19.87 -4.45
CA ASP A 66 -21.71 -18.62 -3.78
C ASP A 66 -22.00 -18.89 -2.29
N MET A 67 -21.31 -18.16 -1.43
CA MET A 67 -21.35 -18.31 0.01
C MET A 67 -21.45 -16.97 0.73
N ARG A 68 -22.10 -16.98 1.89
CA ARG A 68 -22.44 -15.77 2.63
C ARG A 68 -21.50 -15.58 3.82
N PHE A 69 -20.68 -14.54 3.77
CA PHE A 69 -19.67 -14.26 4.79
C PHE A 69 -20.01 -12.98 5.56
N LEU A 70 -19.91 -13.04 6.90
CA LEU A 70 -19.86 -11.82 7.71
C LEU A 70 -18.60 -11.03 7.34
N LEU A 71 -18.71 -9.71 7.23
CA LEU A 71 -17.56 -8.85 6.99
C LEU A 71 -17.08 -8.28 8.34
N ASP A 72 -15.90 -8.69 8.81
CA ASP A 72 -15.43 -8.36 10.16
C ASP A 72 -13.93 -8.00 10.17
N THR A 73 -13.61 -6.71 10.28
CA THR A 73 -12.23 -6.23 10.35
C THR A 73 -11.55 -6.51 11.70
N GLY A 74 -12.31 -7.00 12.70
CA GLY A 74 -11.81 -7.37 14.03
C GLY A 74 -11.49 -8.85 14.22
N ALA A 75 -11.58 -9.65 13.15
CA ALA A 75 -11.39 -11.09 13.17
C ALA A 75 -10.36 -11.55 12.11
N THR A 76 -9.75 -12.71 12.33
CA THR A 76 -9.16 -13.53 11.25
C THR A 76 -10.29 -14.20 10.45
N THR A 77 -10.04 -14.50 9.18
CA THR A 77 -11.00 -15.20 8.34
C THR A 77 -11.26 -16.60 8.89
N ILE A 78 -12.53 -16.96 9.07
CA ILE A 78 -12.97 -18.22 9.65
C ILE A 78 -14.09 -18.82 8.79
N LEU A 79 -14.06 -20.12 8.57
CA LEU A 79 -15.09 -20.87 7.88
C LEU A 79 -16.12 -21.46 8.85
N ASN A 80 -17.34 -21.67 8.37
CA ASN A 80 -18.32 -22.47 9.08
C ASN A 80 -18.03 -23.97 8.88
N LEU A 81 -17.77 -24.68 9.98
CA LEU A 81 -17.50 -26.13 10.01
C LEU A 81 -18.60 -26.96 9.34
N LYS A 82 -19.87 -26.49 9.36
CA LYS A 82 -20.97 -27.20 8.69
C LYS A 82 -20.95 -27.05 7.17
N ALA A 83 -20.50 -25.92 6.66
CA ALA A 83 -20.30 -25.71 5.24
C ALA A 83 -19.03 -26.43 4.75
N PHE A 84 -18.00 -26.50 5.61
CA PHE A 84 -16.68 -27.03 5.30
C PHE A 84 -16.30 -28.19 6.22
N SER A 85 -16.93 -29.35 6.01
CA SER A 85 -16.77 -30.51 6.88
C SER A 85 -15.46 -31.31 6.63
N ALA A 86 -14.88 -31.18 5.43
CA ALA A 86 -13.61 -31.80 5.07
C ALA A 86 -12.42 -31.00 5.64
N GLY A 87 -11.46 -31.68 6.29
CA GLY A 87 -10.27 -31.04 6.85
C GLY A 87 -9.66 -31.82 8.02
N THR A 88 -8.51 -31.36 8.53
CA THR A 88 -7.82 -31.98 9.67
C THR A 88 -8.05 -31.17 10.94
N SER A 89 -8.49 -31.81 12.02
CA SER A 89 -8.67 -31.14 13.30
C SER A 89 -7.31 -30.86 13.95
N ARG A 90 -7.04 -29.61 14.34
CA ARG A 90 -5.82 -29.22 15.07
C ARG A 90 -6.16 -28.17 16.13
N LYS A 91 -5.28 -27.98 17.11
CA LYS A 91 -5.41 -26.85 18.03
C LYS A 91 -4.83 -25.63 17.32
N ILE A 92 -5.64 -24.60 17.10
CA ILE A 92 -5.19 -23.38 16.45
C ILE A 92 -5.55 -22.18 17.32
N SER A 93 -4.74 -21.13 17.22
CA SER A 93 -5.03 -19.86 17.87
C SER A 93 -6.00 -19.09 16.97
N VAL A 94 -7.15 -18.70 17.51
CA VAL A 94 -8.05 -17.77 16.83
C VAL A 94 -7.86 -16.41 17.47
N GLU A 95 -7.50 -15.42 16.66
CA GLU A 95 -7.25 -14.06 17.11
C GLU A 95 -8.53 -13.25 17.09
N SER A 96 -8.74 -12.46 18.14
CA SER A 96 -9.82 -11.47 18.24
C SER A 96 -9.27 -10.20 18.88
N TRP A 97 -10.00 -9.09 18.74
CA TRP A 97 -9.65 -7.84 19.41
C TRP A 97 -9.55 -7.97 20.95
N GLN A 98 -10.21 -8.96 21.56
CA GLN A 98 -10.17 -9.22 23.01
C GLN A 98 -9.01 -10.15 23.43
N GLY A 99 -8.13 -10.50 22.49
CA GLY A 99 -7.02 -11.44 22.67
C GLY A 99 -7.21 -12.74 21.89
N SER A 100 -6.13 -13.52 21.82
CA SER A 100 -6.11 -14.81 21.15
C SER A 100 -6.62 -15.92 22.08
N ALA A 101 -7.68 -16.62 21.66
CA ALA A 101 -8.18 -17.78 22.38
C ALA A 101 -7.68 -19.05 21.69
N ALA A 102 -6.97 -19.89 22.46
CA ALA A 102 -6.61 -21.22 21.98
C ALA A 102 -7.88 -22.09 21.92
N THR A 103 -8.40 -22.31 20.72
CA THR A 103 -9.59 -23.12 20.50
C THR A 103 -9.26 -24.33 19.63
N SER A 104 -10.01 -25.43 19.78
CA SER A 104 -9.94 -26.53 18.84
C SER A 104 -10.74 -26.13 17.60
N ALA A 105 -10.07 -25.97 16.47
CA ALA A 105 -10.73 -25.67 15.21
C ALA A 105 -10.15 -26.53 14.09
N ARG A 106 -10.95 -26.77 13.06
CA ARG A 106 -10.52 -27.61 11.93
C ARG A 106 -9.80 -26.76 10.92
N GLU A 107 -8.61 -27.18 10.51
CA GLU A 107 -7.92 -26.53 9.39
C GLU A 107 -8.49 -27.10 8.08
N VAL A 108 -8.95 -26.20 7.22
CA VAL A 108 -9.54 -26.51 5.92
C VAL A 108 -8.70 -25.85 4.84
N SER A 109 -8.32 -26.64 3.82
CA SER A 109 -7.66 -26.13 2.62
C SER A 109 -8.70 -25.78 1.56
N LEU A 110 -8.63 -24.56 1.03
CA LEU A 110 -9.48 -24.09 -0.07
C LEU A 110 -8.64 -23.92 -1.34
N PRO A 111 -9.10 -24.43 -2.49
CA PRO A 111 -8.40 -24.25 -3.76
C PRO A 111 -8.47 -22.79 -4.24
N ASP A 112 -9.64 -22.16 -4.06
CA ASP A 112 -9.89 -20.77 -4.40
C ASP A 112 -10.84 -20.12 -3.38
N PHE A 113 -10.66 -18.81 -3.23
CA PHE A 113 -11.54 -17.91 -2.51
C PHE A 113 -11.62 -16.62 -3.31
N GLN A 114 -12.83 -16.23 -3.70
CA GLN A 114 -13.07 -15.13 -4.62
C GLN A 114 -14.03 -14.11 -4.01
N LEU A 115 -13.63 -12.85 -4.06
CA LEU A 115 -14.43 -11.70 -3.74
C LEU A 115 -14.38 -10.75 -4.95
N GLY A 116 -15.50 -10.60 -5.67
CA GLY A 116 -15.52 -9.86 -6.93
C GLY A 116 -14.55 -10.46 -7.96
N SER A 117 -13.69 -9.63 -8.55
CA SER A 117 -12.62 -10.04 -9.47
C SER A 117 -11.36 -10.58 -8.79
N HIS A 118 -11.22 -10.43 -7.47
CA HIS A 118 -10.05 -10.89 -6.72
C HIS A 118 -10.18 -12.36 -6.37
N VAL A 119 -9.15 -13.15 -6.71
CA VAL A 119 -9.08 -14.58 -6.42
C VAL A 119 -7.81 -14.87 -5.65
N LEU A 120 -7.96 -15.47 -4.49
CA LEU A 120 -6.87 -16.02 -3.70
C LEU A 120 -6.87 -17.53 -3.84
N HIS A 121 -5.68 -18.11 -3.96
CA HIS A 121 -5.50 -19.55 -4.16
C HIS A 121 -4.84 -20.21 -2.94
N GLU A 122 -5.09 -21.50 -2.79
CA GLU A 122 -4.40 -22.38 -1.82
C GLU A 122 -4.44 -21.86 -0.36
N LEU A 123 -5.60 -21.38 0.07
CA LEU A 123 -5.78 -20.87 1.43
C LEU A 123 -5.93 -22.01 2.43
N LYS A 124 -5.38 -21.82 3.63
CA LYS A 124 -5.64 -22.68 4.80
C LYS A 124 -6.30 -21.84 5.86
N LEU A 125 -7.55 -22.17 6.21
CA LEU A 125 -8.37 -21.38 7.10
C LEU A 125 -8.90 -22.20 8.30
N PRO A 126 -9.07 -21.56 9.47
CA PRO A 126 -9.83 -22.12 10.58
C PRO A 126 -11.28 -22.41 10.19
N ALA A 127 -11.85 -23.50 10.70
CA ALA A 127 -13.29 -23.76 10.65
C ALA A 127 -13.84 -24.08 12.05
N ILE A 128 -14.92 -23.40 12.43
CA ILE A 128 -15.68 -23.58 13.68
C ILE A 128 -17.18 -23.61 13.41
N ASP A 129 -18.00 -24.08 14.36
CA ASP A 129 -19.45 -24.08 14.18
C ASP A 129 -20.03 -22.67 14.32
N LEU A 130 -20.33 -22.03 13.17
CA LEU A 130 -20.96 -20.71 13.10
C LEU A 130 -22.50 -20.79 13.08
N SER A 131 -23.10 -21.98 13.26
CA SER A 131 -24.56 -22.16 13.26
C SER A 131 -25.33 -21.25 14.22
N PRO A 132 -24.85 -20.98 15.46
CA PRO A 132 -25.55 -20.06 16.35
C PRO A 132 -25.68 -18.65 15.77
N ILE A 133 -24.62 -18.17 15.12
CA ILE A 133 -24.59 -16.86 14.46
C ILE A 133 -25.55 -16.86 13.26
N GLY A 134 -25.49 -17.88 12.41
CA GLY A 134 -26.42 -18.02 11.28
C GLY A 134 -27.89 -18.00 11.74
N LYS A 135 -28.23 -18.74 12.80
CA LYS A 135 -29.59 -18.74 13.38
C LYS A 135 -30.02 -17.34 13.83
N ALA A 136 -29.13 -16.59 14.50
CA ALA A 136 -29.40 -15.20 14.88
C ALA A 136 -29.59 -14.30 13.64
N CYS A 137 -28.87 -14.59 12.55
CA CYS A 137 -28.98 -13.91 11.26
C CYS A 137 -30.22 -14.30 10.41
N GLY A 138 -31.07 -15.21 10.90
CA GLY A 138 -32.21 -15.73 10.15
C GLY A 138 -31.83 -16.51 8.87
N GLY A 139 -30.59 -17.03 8.78
CA GLY A 139 -30.12 -17.74 7.59
C GLY A 139 -28.78 -18.44 7.79
N THR A 140 -28.16 -18.90 6.70
CA THR A 140 -26.80 -19.45 6.79
C THR A 140 -25.77 -18.32 6.79
N ILE A 141 -24.70 -18.54 7.55
CA ILE A 141 -23.44 -17.81 7.47
C ILE A 141 -22.38 -18.87 7.29
N ASP A 142 -21.70 -18.81 6.15
CA ASP A 142 -20.74 -19.83 5.70
C ASP A 142 -19.31 -19.49 6.15
N GLY A 143 -19.09 -18.25 6.61
CA GLY A 143 -17.84 -17.82 7.21
C GLY A 143 -17.86 -16.38 7.73
N ILE A 144 -16.73 -15.97 8.27
CA ILE A 144 -16.37 -14.61 8.63
C ILE A 144 -15.19 -14.25 7.74
N LEU A 145 -15.30 -13.19 6.96
CA LEU A 145 -14.23 -12.62 6.15
C LEU A 145 -13.49 -11.59 7.01
N GLY A 146 -12.26 -11.97 7.39
CA GLY A 146 -11.44 -11.26 8.34
C GLY A 146 -10.39 -10.35 7.72
N VAL A 147 -9.73 -9.56 8.57
CA VAL A 147 -8.72 -8.57 8.18
C VAL A 147 -7.55 -9.16 7.38
N ASP A 148 -7.19 -10.42 7.66
CA ASP A 148 -6.09 -11.15 7.03
C ASP A 148 -6.27 -11.38 5.52
N LEU A 149 -7.52 -11.56 5.06
CA LEU A 149 -7.83 -11.64 3.62
C LEU A 149 -8.29 -10.29 3.05
N LEU A 150 -8.99 -9.47 3.83
CA LEU A 150 -9.42 -8.14 3.41
C LEU A 150 -8.23 -7.24 3.03
N ASP A 151 -7.17 -7.26 3.84
CA ASP A 151 -5.95 -6.48 3.60
C ASP A 151 -5.21 -6.97 2.35
N ARG A 152 -5.08 -8.30 2.18
CA ARG A 152 -4.47 -8.91 0.97
C ARG A 152 -5.19 -8.53 -0.32
N MET A 153 -6.51 -8.34 -0.26
CA MET A 153 -7.34 -7.95 -1.39
C MET A 153 -7.48 -6.42 -1.54
N GLY A 154 -6.91 -5.63 -0.63
CA GLY A 154 -7.00 -4.16 -0.67
C GLY A 154 -8.44 -3.64 -0.56
N VAL A 155 -9.29 -4.31 0.23
CA VAL A 155 -10.71 -3.96 0.34
C VAL A 155 -10.91 -2.66 1.13
N THR A 156 -11.63 -1.71 0.54
CA THR A 156 -12.16 -0.54 1.27
C THR A 156 -13.63 -0.75 1.60
N ILE A 157 -14.03 -0.54 2.85
CA ILE A 157 -15.43 -0.73 3.29
C ILE A 157 -16.11 0.63 3.43
N ASP A 158 -17.09 0.90 2.57
CA ASP A 158 -17.95 2.08 2.68
C ASP A 158 -19.32 1.66 3.26
N LEU A 159 -19.47 1.84 4.57
CA LEU A 159 -20.71 1.48 5.28
C LEU A 159 -21.88 2.42 4.97
N GLN A 160 -21.61 3.67 4.57
CA GLN A 160 -22.64 4.65 4.22
C GLN A 160 -23.28 4.27 2.89
N ARG A 161 -22.44 3.96 1.89
CA ARG A 161 -22.85 3.50 0.56
C ARG A 161 -23.22 2.01 0.54
N LYS A 162 -22.85 1.26 1.58
CA LYS A 162 -23.04 -0.19 1.73
C LYS A 162 -22.36 -0.98 0.62
N VAL A 163 -21.09 -0.66 0.36
CA VAL A 163 -20.27 -1.34 -0.63
C VAL A 163 -18.87 -1.65 -0.08
N ALA A 164 -18.33 -2.80 -0.46
CA ALA A 164 -16.91 -3.10 -0.35
C ALA A 164 -16.29 -2.79 -1.72
N VAL A 165 -15.31 -1.91 -1.75
CA VAL A 165 -14.67 -1.44 -2.97
C VAL A 165 -13.31 -2.12 -3.11
N LEU A 166 -13.12 -2.80 -4.24
CA LEU A 166 -11.88 -3.44 -4.65
C LEU A 166 -11.15 -2.57 -5.67
N ASN A 167 -9.82 -2.67 -5.69
CA ASN A 167 -8.96 -1.88 -6.57
C ASN A 167 -9.11 -0.37 -6.37
N LEU A 168 -9.59 0.05 -5.19
CA LEU A 168 -9.52 1.46 -4.83
C LEU A 168 -8.04 1.79 -4.68
N GLU A 169 -7.50 2.51 -5.66
CA GLU A 169 -6.19 3.12 -5.51
C GLU A 169 -6.21 3.91 -4.20
N PRO A 170 -5.32 3.60 -3.24
CA PRO A 170 -5.26 4.32 -1.96
C PRO A 170 -5.20 5.81 -2.29
N ALA A 171 -6.22 6.58 -1.86
CA ALA A 171 -6.41 7.99 -2.23
C ALA A 171 -5.07 8.70 -2.40
N ASP A 172 -4.67 8.92 -3.67
CA ASP A 172 -3.29 9.01 -4.17
C ASP A 172 -2.21 9.22 -3.08
N SER A 173 -2.01 8.20 -2.25
CA SER A 173 -1.29 8.38 -0.98
C SER A 173 0.18 8.66 -1.26
N LYS A 174 0.65 8.13 -2.39
CA LYS A 174 1.99 8.35 -2.92
C LYS A 174 2.16 9.77 -3.48
N ALA A 175 1.24 10.30 -4.29
CA ALA A 175 1.38 11.68 -4.75
C ALA A 175 1.19 12.69 -3.61
N ARG A 176 0.27 12.42 -2.67
CA ARG A 176 0.12 13.26 -1.47
C ARG A 176 1.35 13.22 -0.59
N PHE A 177 1.98 12.06 -0.44
CA PHE A 177 3.28 11.95 0.23
C PHE A 177 4.34 12.76 -0.51
N ALA A 178 4.45 12.63 -1.83
CA ALA A 178 5.42 13.38 -2.62
C ALA A 178 5.18 14.91 -2.54
N GLU A 179 3.93 15.36 -2.52
CA GLU A 179 3.55 16.76 -2.26
C GLU A 179 4.03 17.21 -0.88
N MET A 180 3.72 16.42 0.16
CA MET A 180 4.10 16.71 1.54
C MET A 180 5.63 16.73 1.69
N GLU A 181 6.33 15.73 1.16
CA GLU A 181 7.79 15.63 1.19
C GLU A 181 8.45 16.82 0.50
N MET A 182 7.95 17.21 -0.68
CA MET A 182 8.43 18.40 -1.39
C MET A 182 8.20 19.68 -0.57
N ALA A 183 7.02 19.84 0.04
CA ALA A 183 6.69 21.00 0.86
C ALA A 183 7.51 21.06 2.17
N MET A 184 7.80 19.91 2.77
CA MET A 184 8.48 19.78 4.06
C MET A 184 9.97 19.49 3.96
N GLY A 185 10.55 19.44 2.76
CA GLY A 185 11.98 19.17 2.57
C GLY A 185 12.89 20.14 3.35
N HIS A 186 12.44 21.37 3.56
CA HIS A 186 13.13 22.37 4.40
C HIS A 186 13.24 21.96 5.87
N CYS A 187 12.32 21.15 6.40
CA CYS A 187 12.35 20.68 7.78
C CYS A 187 13.51 19.72 8.04
N ASN A 188 13.81 18.84 7.07
CA ASN A 188 14.99 17.96 7.16
C ASN A 188 16.29 18.76 7.12
N VAL A 189 16.35 19.79 6.28
CA VAL A 189 17.50 20.72 6.24
C VAL A 189 17.63 21.46 7.57
N ALA A 190 16.53 21.98 8.11
CA ALA A 190 16.53 22.68 9.39
C ALA A 190 16.99 21.79 10.55
N PHE A 191 16.59 20.52 10.56
CA PHE A 191 17.09 19.54 11.53
C PHE A 191 18.60 19.29 11.38
N ASN A 192 19.07 18.99 10.16
CA ASN A 192 20.47 18.65 9.88
C ASN A 192 21.44 19.82 10.15
N GLU A 193 20.99 21.05 9.93
CA GLU A 193 21.75 22.28 10.16
C GLU A 193 21.49 22.92 11.54
N ALA A 194 20.69 22.27 12.39
CA ALA A 194 20.32 22.77 13.73
C ALA A 194 19.67 24.18 13.71
N LYS A 195 18.87 24.49 12.69
CA LYS A 195 18.08 25.74 12.58
C LYS A 195 16.82 25.65 13.42
N VAL A 196 16.97 25.85 14.72
CA VAL A 196 15.93 25.64 15.74
C VAL A 196 14.60 26.33 15.39
N SER A 197 14.61 27.62 15.04
CA SER A 197 13.38 28.37 14.75
C SER A 197 12.68 27.89 13.48
N GLU A 198 13.43 27.55 12.42
CA GLU A 198 12.85 27.01 11.18
C GLU A 198 12.23 25.63 11.41
N LEU A 199 12.89 24.78 12.21
CA LEU A 199 12.38 23.45 12.54
C LEU A 199 11.14 23.51 13.44
N GLU A 200 11.08 24.44 14.40
CA GLU A 200 9.90 24.59 15.27
C GLU A 200 8.61 24.85 14.47
N GLU A 201 8.71 25.59 13.35
CA GLU A 201 7.59 25.88 12.47
C GLU A 201 7.08 24.68 11.66
N CYS A 202 7.84 23.58 11.62
CA CYS A 202 7.46 22.33 10.97
C CYS A 202 6.55 21.47 11.84
N PHE A 203 6.55 21.66 13.16
CA PHE A 203 5.74 20.88 14.08
C PHE A 203 4.36 21.50 14.28
N ASP A 204 3.33 20.68 14.46
CA ASP A 204 2.03 21.14 14.95
C ASP A 204 2.15 21.66 16.40
N PRO A 205 1.37 22.66 16.85
CA PRO A 205 1.40 23.12 18.25
C PRO A 205 1.20 21.99 19.27
N GLU A 206 0.43 20.96 18.92
CA GLU A 206 0.09 19.80 19.75
C GLU A 206 0.90 18.54 19.40
N ILE A 207 2.03 18.69 18.70
CA ILE A 207 2.95 17.58 18.35
C ILE A 207 3.21 16.65 19.54
N VAL A 208 3.16 15.34 19.30
CA VAL A 208 3.65 14.34 20.26
C VAL A 208 4.82 13.58 19.65
N LEU A 209 5.95 13.57 20.35
CA LEU A 209 7.15 12.83 19.96
C LEU A 209 7.43 11.71 20.96
N TYR A 210 7.46 10.47 20.47
CA TYR A 210 7.90 9.31 21.23
C TYR A 210 9.31 8.90 20.79
N THR A 211 10.19 8.71 21.77
CA THR A 211 11.57 8.29 21.56
C THR A 211 11.95 7.23 22.59
N PRO A 212 13.10 6.55 22.44
CA PRO A 212 13.59 5.65 23.48
C PRO A 212 13.86 6.35 24.83
N HIS A 213 14.02 7.68 24.84
CA HIS A 213 14.25 8.48 26.05
C HIS A 213 12.97 8.97 26.71
N GLY A 214 11.80 8.77 26.08
CA GLY A 214 10.51 9.18 26.63
C GLY A 214 9.57 9.81 25.61
N GLU A 215 8.51 10.39 26.14
CA GLU A 215 7.41 11.02 25.43
C GLU A 215 7.41 12.53 25.71
N PHE A 216 7.28 13.34 24.66
CA PHE A 216 7.32 14.80 24.73
C PHE A 216 6.11 15.39 24.03
N ARG A 217 5.44 16.35 24.66
CA ARG A 217 4.16 16.89 24.19
C ARG A 217 4.23 18.40 23.94
N GLY A 218 3.73 18.80 22.78
CA GLY A 218 3.73 20.18 22.30
C GLY A 218 5.12 20.66 21.85
N ARG A 219 5.13 21.70 21.02
CA ARG A 219 6.35 22.22 20.37
C ARG A 219 7.48 22.49 21.36
N LYS A 220 7.18 23.10 22.50
CA LYS A 220 8.20 23.50 23.47
C LYS A 220 8.99 22.31 24.02
N GLU A 221 8.32 21.26 24.46
CA GLU A 221 8.98 20.08 25.02
C GLU A 221 9.76 19.32 23.94
N VAL A 222 9.17 19.18 22.75
CA VAL A 222 9.82 18.54 21.61
C VAL A 222 11.09 19.29 21.21
N MET A 223 11.01 20.61 21.03
CA MET A 223 12.18 21.41 20.66
C MET A 223 13.25 21.43 21.76
N GLN A 224 12.85 21.43 23.04
CA GLN A 224 13.79 21.29 24.14
C GLN A 224 14.54 19.96 24.08
N TYR A 225 13.83 18.85 23.91
CA TYR A 225 14.43 17.52 23.75
C TYR A 225 15.40 17.48 22.56
N LEU A 226 14.98 17.92 21.37
CA LEU A 226 15.82 17.90 20.17
C LEU A 226 17.06 18.77 20.34
N ASN A 227 16.93 19.92 21.00
CA ASN A 227 18.05 20.79 21.28
C ASN A 227 19.06 20.17 22.26
N GLU A 228 18.56 19.57 23.34
CA GLU A 228 19.42 18.94 24.36
C GLU A 228 20.13 17.69 23.83
N GLN A 229 19.42 16.87 23.04
CA GLN A 229 19.98 15.61 22.51
C GLN A 229 20.85 15.80 21.28
N TYR A 230 20.46 16.66 20.34
CA TYR A 230 21.09 16.71 19.03
C TYR A 230 21.80 18.04 18.75
N PHE A 231 21.17 19.19 19.04
CA PHE A 231 21.68 20.49 18.54
C PHE A 231 22.77 21.12 19.42
N ARG A 232 22.69 21.00 20.74
CA ARG A 232 23.62 21.65 21.68
C ARG A 232 25.09 21.29 21.43
N ASN A 233 25.33 20.08 20.93
CA ASN A 233 26.66 19.52 20.67
C ASN A 233 26.94 19.29 19.19
N ALA A 234 26.08 19.77 18.27
CA ALA A 234 26.24 19.62 16.82
C ALA A 234 27.40 20.51 16.29
N LYS A 235 28.64 20.16 16.65
CA LYS A 235 29.86 20.77 16.08
C LYS A 235 30.24 20.18 14.72
N ALA A 236 29.61 19.08 14.32
CA ALA A 236 29.72 18.46 13.01
C ALA A 236 28.32 18.10 12.53
N GLY A 237 28.00 18.46 11.29
CA GLY A 237 26.65 18.41 10.71
C GLY A 237 25.92 17.10 11.01
N LEU A 238 24.70 17.23 11.51
CA LEU A 238 23.80 16.10 11.68
C LEU A 238 23.39 15.62 10.30
N HIS A 239 23.35 14.31 10.12
CA HIS A 239 22.87 13.70 8.89
C HIS A 239 21.76 12.72 9.20
N PHE A 240 20.53 13.20 9.10
CA PHE A 240 19.32 12.41 9.21
C PHE A 240 18.82 12.00 7.82
N GLU A 241 18.64 10.70 7.62
CA GLU A 241 18.05 10.10 6.43
C GLU A 241 16.88 9.20 6.81
N MET A 242 15.85 9.18 5.96
CA MET A 242 14.70 8.29 6.09
C MET A 242 14.50 7.49 4.80
N ALA A 243 14.07 6.24 4.95
CA ALA A 243 13.58 5.40 3.87
C ALA A 243 12.15 4.95 4.21
N THR A 244 11.17 5.44 3.47
CA THR A 244 9.74 5.19 3.70
C THR A 244 9.30 3.82 3.19
N HIS A 245 8.38 3.17 3.91
CA HIS A 245 7.82 1.86 3.56
C HIS A 245 6.34 1.92 3.23
N ASP A 246 5.50 2.29 4.21
CA ASP A 246 4.05 2.41 4.04
C ASP A 246 3.61 3.87 4.12
N VAL A 247 2.63 4.23 3.29
CA VAL A 247 1.99 5.55 3.37
C VAL A 247 0.48 5.40 3.22
N ARG A 248 -0.27 6.06 4.10
CA ARG A 248 -1.72 6.06 4.13
C ARG A 248 -2.24 7.49 4.28
N SER A 249 -3.17 7.91 3.43
CA SER A 249 -3.84 9.20 3.56
C SER A 249 -5.22 9.06 4.23
N PHE A 250 -5.57 10.02 5.09
CA PHE A 250 -6.85 10.08 5.80
C PHE A 250 -7.32 11.53 5.90
N GLY A 251 -8.27 11.94 5.06
CA GLY A 251 -8.71 13.35 5.02
C GLY A 251 -7.56 14.29 4.66
N ASP A 252 -7.20 15.18 5.59
CA ASP A 252 -6.06 16.11 5.46
C ASP A 252 -4.78 15.62 6.15
N ALA A 253 -4.74 14.36 6.58
CA ALA A 253 -3.58 13.74 7.22
C ALA A 253 -2.93 12.65 6.36
N LEU A 254 -1.65 12.41 6.62
CA LEU A 254 -0.83 11.33 6.10
C LEU A 254 -0.17 10.62 7.28
N TRP A 255 -0.27 9.30 7.31
CA TRP A 255 0.51 8.45 8.20
C TRP A 255 1.51 7.66 7.36
N TYR A 256 2.74 7.53 7.85
CA TYR A 256 3.76 6.75 7.16
C TYR A 256 4.76 6.09 8.11
N SER A 257 5.29 4.95 7.70
CA SER A 257 6.38 4.23 8.38
C SER A 257 7.69 4.41 7.62
N TYR A 258 8.81 4.43 8.34
CA TYR A 258 10.13 4.60 7.75
C TYR A 258 11.23 3.95 8.59
N ASP A 259 12.33 3.58 7.93
CA ASP A 259 13.61 3.39 8.60
C ASP A 259 14.34 4.72 8.63
N TYR A 260 15.07 5.00 9.71
CA TYR A 260 15.93 6.17 9.77
C TYR A 260 17.36 5.85 10.14
N LYS A 261 18.26 6.70 9.67
CA LYS A 261 19.66 6.76 10.10
C LYS A 261 19.95 8.19 10.54
N LEU A 262 20.60 8.32 11.69
CA LEU A 262 21.05 9.60 12.22
C LEU A 262 22.53 9.47 12.53
N ALA A 263 23.36 10.27 11.87
CA ALA A 263 24.79 10.29 12.08
C ALA A 263 25.28 11.69 12.47
N ASN A 264 26.33 11.72 13.29
CA ASN A 264 27.20 12.89 13.49
C ASN A 264 28.67 12.40 13.46
N ALA A 265 29.64 13.28 13.72
CA ALA A 265 31.06 12.91 13.66
C ALA A 265 31.50 11.83 14.68
N SER A 266 30.68 11.47 15.67
CA SER A 266 31.04 10.55 16.75
C SER A 266 30.01 9.45 17.02
N GLU A 267 28.79 9.60 16.51
CA GLU A 267 27.66 8.71 16.81
C GLU A 267 26.89 8.36 15.54
N HIS A 268 26.42 7.12 15.48
CA HIS A 268 25.54 6.61 14.44
C HIS A 268 24.39 5.86 15.09
N HIS A 269 23.17 6.34 14.86
CA HIS A 269 21.93 5.74 15.33
C HIS A 269 21.13 5.27 14.11
N ALA A 270 20.48 4.12 14.23
CA ALA A 270 19.53 3.63 13.24
C ALA A 270 18.28 3.11 13.94
N GLY A 271 17.14 3.22 13.28
CA GLY A 271 15.86 2.92 13.90
C GLY A 271 14.73 2.75 12.92
N HIS A 272 13.59 2.40 13.48
CA HIS A 272 12.30 2.39 12.79
C HIS A 272 11.47 3.52 13.37
N GLY A 273 10.69 4.19 12.52
CA GLY A 273 9.81 5.24 12.92
C GLY A 273 8.45 5.17 12.25
N VAL A 274 7.48 5.78 12.89
CA VAL A 274 6.20 6.13 12.29
C VAL A 274 5.95 7.61 12.52
N ALA A 275 5.40 8.28 11.52
CA ALA A 275 5.03 9.68 11.64
C ALA A 275 3.66 9.93 11.04
N MET A 276 3.04 10.99 11.54
CA MET A 276 1.83 11.54 10.98
C MET A 276 2.03 13.02 10.71
N CYS A 277 1.75 13.43 9.48
CA CYS A 277 1.68 14.83 9.08
C CYS A 277 0.24 15.17 8.75
N HIS A 278 -0.16 16.41 8.96
CA HIS A 278 -1.46 16.91 8.55
C HIS A 278 -1.34 18.27 7.90
N ARG A 279 -2.35 18.64 7.12
CA ARG A 279 -2.42 19.92 6.45
C ARG A 279 -3.39 20.83 7.19
N GLN A 280 -2.88 21.94 7.71
CA GLN A 280 -3.67 22.98 8.38
C GLN A 280 -3.47 24.31 7.65
N ALA A 281 -4.57 24.96 7.25
CA ALA A 281 -4.54 26.23 6.51
C ALA A 281 -3.59 26.23 5.28
N GLY A 282 -3.45 25.08 4.61
CA GLY A 282 -2.58 24.92 3.44
C GLY A 282 -1.11 24.63 3.75
N LYS A 283 -0.70 24.57 5.02
CA LYS A 283 0.66 24.19 5.44
C LYS A 283 0.68 22.76 5.98
N TRP A 284 1.69 21.99 5.62
CA TRP A 284 1.96 20.68 6.21
C TRP A 284 2.70 20.85 7.54
N LEU A 285 2.24 20.13 8.56
CA LEU A 285 2.82 20.11 9.90
C LEU A 285 2.99 18.67 10.36
N ILE A 286 4.06 18.40 11.09
CA ILE A 286 4.28 17.11 11.76
C ILE A 286 3.40 17.11 13.01
N LEU A 287 2.47 16.16 13.10
CA LEU A 287 1.52 16.01 14.21
C LEU A 287 1.96 14.94 15.21
N ASN A 288 2.62 13.89 14.74
CA ASN A 288 3.17 12.85 15.58
C ASN A 288 4.42 12.23 14.97
N MET A 289 5.37 11.85 15.82
CA MET A 289 6.46 10.96 15.45
C MET A 289 6.72 9.96 16.58
N HIS A 290 7.01 8.72 16.23
CA HIS A 290 7.45 7.69 17.17
C HIS A 290 8.65 6.98 16.58
N ASN A 291 9.81 7.15 17.21
CA ASN A 291 11.07 6.57 16.81
C ASN A 291 11.53 5.52 17.83
N ALA A 292 11.93 4.35 17.34
CA ALA A 292 12.56 3.29 18.11
C ALA A 292 13.92 2.93 17.50
N LEU A 293 14.92 2.66 18.33
CA LEU A 293 16.23 2.21 17.85
C LEU A 293 16.18 0.75 17.39
N VAL A 294 16.95 0.43 16.36
CA VAL A 294 17.26 -0.97 16.04
C VAL A 294 18.17 -1.49 17.14
N VAL A 295 17.68 -2.46 17.92
CA VAL A 295 18.52 -3.19 18.86
C VAL A 295 19.45 -4.10 18.04
N PRO A 296 20.78 -4.05 18.22
CA PRO A 296 21.67 -4.99 17.56
C PRO A 296 21.22 -6.41 17.88
N ALA A 297 21.10 -7.28 16.86
CA ALA A 297 20.83 -8.69 17.09
C ALA A 297 21.88 -9.21 18.07
N ILE A 298 21.44 -9.71 19.23
CA ILE A 298 22.31 -10.45 20.14
C ILE A 298 22.80 -11.63 19.31
N SER A 299 24.08 -11.62 18.94
CA SER A 299 24.73 -12.76 18.32
C SER A 299 24.51 -13.94 19.27
N ALA A 300 23.63 -14.86 18.89
CA ALA A 300 23.56 -16.16 19.53
C ALA A 300 24.91 -16.82 19.28
N THR A 301 25.79 -16.72 20.27
CA THR A 301 27.03 -17.49 20.29
C THR A 301 26.64 -18.97 20.30
N PRO A 302 27.25 -19.81 19.44
CA PRO A 302 26.87 -21.22 19.29
C PRO A 302 27.05 -22.04 20.58
#